data_AF-A0A251WCC8-F1
#
_entry.id   AF-A0A251WCC8-F1
#
_cell.length_a   1.000
_cell.length_b   1.000
_cell.length_c   1.000
_cell.angle_alpha   90.00
_cell.angle_beta   90.00
_cell.angle_gamma   90.00
#
_symmetry.space_group_name_H-M   'P 1'
#
loop_
_entity.id
_entity.type
_entity.pdbx_description
1 polymer ?
#
loop_
_entity_poly.entity_id
_entity_poly.type
_entity_poly.pdbx_seq_one_letter_code
_entity_poly.pdbx_strand_id
1 'polypeptide(L)'
;MEANPDLTSQNEYPQFPEAGQPSTIVLQPYALTGLDGDRFQNSLEQALQEGESIIVDLLWVDSVEDEALSVLLEGMQQALALNKPLSFLGMDRTTRVALDQLWEQQREQEHLMRDEVFTAEFESFLAGCRLSYSAILES
;
A
#
# COMPACT_ATOMS: atom_id res chain seq x y z
N MET A 1 0.67 -59.71 -32.57
CA MET A 1 1.24 -58.94 -31.46
C MET A 1 1.22 -57.49 -31.90
N GLU A 2 0.28 -56.75 -31.33
CA GLU A 2 -0.04 -55.36 -31.67
C GLU A 2 1.11 -54.42 -31.32
N ALA A 3 1.25 -53.37 -32.14
CA ALA A 3 2.07 -52.20 -31.87
C ALA A 3 1.20 -51.13 -31.19
N ASN A 4 1.70 -50.48 -30.14
CA ASN A 4 1.37 -49.10 -29.76
C ASN A 4 2.27 -48.58 -28.62
N PRO A 5 2.33 -47.26 -28.33
CA PRO A 5 3.29 -46.35 -28.96
C PRO A 5 4.05 -45.46 -27.94
N ASP A 6 5.03 -44.72 -28.46
CA ASP A 6 5.39 -43.34 -28.10
C ASP A 6 5.13 -42.88 -26.65
N LEU A 7 6.18 -42.91 -25.83
CA LEU A 7 6.25 -42.20 -24.54
C LEU A 7 7.04 -40.89 -24.74
N THR A 8 6.52 -40.00 -25.56
CA THR A 8 6.76 -38.56 -25.42
C THR A 8 5.94 -38.06 -24.21
N SER A 9 6.37 -38.45 -23.01
CA SER A 9 5.89 -37.82 -21.78
C SER A 9 6.52 -36.43 -21.69
N GLN A 10 5.73 -35.47 -22.14
CA GLN A 10 5.88 -34.04 -21.86
C GLN A 10 6.05 -33.86 -20.34
N ASN A 11 7.30 -33.81 -19.87
CA ASN A 11 7.61 -33.23 -18.57
C ASN A 11 7.59 -31.70 -18.74
N GLU A 12 6.39 -31.14 -18.87
CA GLU A 12 6.16 -29.73 -18.62
C GLU A 12 6.30 -29.50 -17.12
N TYR A 13 7.54 -29.28 -16.68
CA TYR A 13 7.79 -28.65 -15.39
C TYR A 13 7.05 -27.31 -15.36
N PRO A 14 6.45 -26.90 -14.22
CA PRO A 14 5.89 -25.57 -14.10
C PRO A 14 6.99 -24.56 -14.43
N GLN A 15 6.78 -23.79 -15.50
CA GLN A 15 7.69 -22.72 -15.86
C GLN A 15 7.68 -21.70 -14.72
N PHE A 16 8.80 -21.59 -14.02
CA PHE A 16 9.03 -20.44 -13.14
C PHE A 16 8.95 -19.18 -13.99
N PRO A 17 8.35 -18.11 -13.47
CA PRO A 17 8.10 -16.94 -14.26
C PRO A 17 9.41 -16.35 -14.80
N GLU A 18 9.45 -16.14 -16.12
CA GLU A 18 10.57 -15.49 -16.80
C GLU A 18 10.83 -14.11 -16.18
N ALA A 19 12.11 -13.70 -16.17
CA ALA A 19 12.55 -12.39 -15.72
C ALA A 19 11.75 -11.30 -16.44
N GLY A 20 10.81 -10.68 -15.72
CA GLY A 20 9.85 -9.69 -16.26
C GLY A 20 8.42 -9.82 -15.75
N GLN A 21 8.08 -10.86 -14.96
CA GLN A 21 6.79 -10.88 -14.26
C GLN A 21 6.82 -10.06 -12.97
N PRO A 22 5.73 -9.32 -12.66
CA PRO A 22 5.54 -8.69 -11.38
C PRO A 22 5.78 -9.66 -10.23
N SER A 23 6.73 -9.34 -9.36
CA SER A 23 6.98 -10.13 -8.15
C SER A 23 5.86 -9.84 -7.14
N THR A 24 4.85 -10.71 -7.10
CA THR A 24 3.90 -10.73 -5.97
C THR A 24 4.57 -11.39 -4.78
N ILE A 25 4.66 -10.65 -3.67
CA ILE A 25 5.15 -11.16 -2.38
C ILE A 25 3.94 -11.43 -1.49
N VAL A 26 3.88 -12.64 -0.94
CA VAL A 26 2.84 -13.04 0.01
C VAL A 26 3.46 -13.17 1.39
N LEU A 27 2.91 -12.43 2.36
CA LEU A 27 3.28 -12.49 3.78
C LEU A 27 2.19 -13.24 4.54
N GLN A 28 2.58 -14.27 5.30
CA GLN A 28 1.65 -15.11 6.07
C GLN A 28 2.07 -15.10 7.55
N PRO A 29 1.83 -14.00 8.29
CA PRO A 29 2.17 -13.93 9.71
C PRO A 29 1.34 -14.91 10.54
N TYR A 30 1.95 -15.47 11.59
CA TYR A 30 1.26 -16.23 12.62
C TYR A 30 0.76 -15.34 13.77
N ALA A 31 1.43 -14.21 14.00
CA ALA A 31 1.06 -13.20 14.97
C ALA A 31 1.55 -11.83 14.49
N LEU A 32 0.88 -10.77 14.94
CA LEU A 32 1.20 -9.39 14.60
C LEU A 32 1.75 -8.59 15.79
N THR A 33 1.97 -9.25 16.93
CA THR A 33 2.45 -8.62 18.17
C THR A 33 3.68 -9.35 18.71
N GLY A 34 4.44 -8.67 19.58
CA GLY A 34 5.67 -9.19 20.15
C GLY A 34 6.73 -9.51 19.08
N LEU A 35 7.56 -10.53 19.34
CA LEU A 35 8.69 -10.87 18.46
C LEU A 35 8.29 -11.24 17.03
N ASP A 36 7.13 -11.87 16.85
CA ASP A 36 6.63 -12.23 15.52
C ASP A 36 5.99 -11.01 14.83
N GLY A 37 5.44 -10.07 15.59
CA GLY A 37 5.05 -8.74 15.11
C GLY A 37 6.24 -7.95 14.57
N ASP A 38 7.35 -7.87 15.31
CA ASP A 38 8.58 -7.19 14.86
C ASP A 38 9.09 -7.81 13.55
N ARG A 39 9.07 -9.14 13.45
CA ARG A 39 9.47 -9.86 12.23
C ARG A 39 8.53 -9.58 11.07
N PHE A 40 7.24 -9.55 11.33
CA PHE A 40 6.25 -9.21 10.33
C PHE A 40 6.47 -7.79 9.81
N GLN A 41 6.68 -6.81 10.69
CA GLN A 41 6.95 -5.43 10.29
C GLN A 41 8.20 -5.33 9.39
N ASN A 42 9.32 -5.94 9.80
CA ASN A 42 10.53 -5.97 8.96
C ASN A 42 10.28 -6.65 7.60
N SER A 43 9.51 -7.73 7.59
CA SER A 43 9.18 -8.46 6.35
C SER A 43 8.25 -7.65 5.46
N LEU A 44 7.34 -6.87 6.04
CA LEU A 44 6.44 -5.97 5.33
C LEU A 44 7.22 -4.82 4.69
N GLU A 45 8.12 -4.18 5.42
CA GLU A 45 9.00 -3.14 4.89
C GLU A 45 9.86 -3.66 3.74
N GLN A 46 10.45 -4.85 3.89
CA GLN A 46 11.23 -5.48 2.83
C GLN A 46 10.36 -5.82 1.60
N ALA A 47 9.18 -6.39 1.82
CA ALA A 47 8.25 -6.72 0.74
C ALA A 47 7.79 -5.47 -0.03
N LEU A 48 7.58 -4.34 0.67
CA LEU A 48 7.25 -3.06 0.06
C LEU A 48 8.41 -2.50 -0.77
N GLN A 49 9.66 -2.82 -0.47
CA GLN A 49 10.81 -2.41 -1.27
C GLN A 49 10.96 -3.30 -2.52
N GLU A 50 10.88 -4.62 -2.35
CA GLU A 50 11.27 -5.60 -3.37
C GLU A 50 10.12 -6.07 -4.27
N GLY A 51 8.88 -6.07 -3.76
CA GLY A 51 7.71 -6.61 -4.47
C GLY A 51 7.03 -5.58 -5.36
N GLU A 52 6.47 -6.01 -6.48
CA GLU A 52 5.56 -5.18 -7.29
C GLU A 52 4.14 -5.18 -6.73
N SER A 53 3.74 -6.25 -6.05
CA SER A 53 2.46 -6.35 -5.34
C SER A 53 2.63 -7.13 -4.05
N ILE A 54 1.88 -6.75 -3.02
CA ILE A 54 1.99 -7.33 -1.68
C ILE A 54 0.64 -7.88 -1.27
N ILE A 55 0.63 -9.13 -0.79
CA ILE A 55 -0.54 -9.76 -0.20
C ILE A 55 -0.18 -10.13 1.24
N VAL A 56 -0.95 -9.65 2.21
CA VAL A 56 -0.83 -10.05 3.61
C VAL A 56 -1.98 -10.99 3.93
N ASP A 57 -1.67 -12.26 4.15
CA ASP A 57 -2.62 -13.31 4.49
C ASP A 57 -2.71 -13.48 6.01
N LEU A 58 -3.83 -13.03 6.57
CA LEU A 58 -4.12 -13.03 8.00
C LEU A 58 -4.88 -14.28 8.45
N LEU A 59 -4.99 -15.33 7.61
CA LEU A 59 -5.75 -16.54 7.94
C LEU A 59 -5.32 -17.20 9.27
N TRP A 60 -4.05 -17.07 9.63
CA TRP A 60 -3.46 -17.68 10.83
C TRP A 60 -3.30 -16.72 12.01
N VAL A 61 -3.78 -15.49 11.87
CA VAL A 61 -3.72 -14.48 12.92
C VAL A 61 -5.02 -14.55 13.74
N ASP A 62 -4.92 -14.94 15.01
CA ASP A 62 -6.07 -15.13 15.88
C ASP A 62 -6.77 -13.81 16.29
N SER A 63 -5.99 -12.75 16.47
CA SER A 63 -6.48 -11.42 16.85
C SER A 63 -5.56 -10.32 16.38
N VAL A 64 -6.15 -9.19 15.96
CA VAL A 64 -5.42 -7.97 15.59
C VAL A 64 -5.73 -6.90 16.63
N GLU A 65 -4.72 -6.56 17.43
CA GLU A 65 -4.81 -5.52 18.46
C GLU A 65 -4.45 -4.14 17.90
N ASP A 66 -4.66 -3.07 18.68
CA ASP A 66 -4.46 -1.68 18.23
C ASP A 66 -3.04 -1.43 17.69
N GLU A 67 -2.01 -1.98 18.33
CA GLU A 67 -0.62 -1.88 17.87
C GLU A 67 -0.44 -2.55 16.49
N ALA A 68 -1.04 -3.72 16.30
CA ALA A 68 -1.01 -4.42 15.03
C ALA A 68 -1.80 -3.68 13.95
N LEU A 69 -2.93 -3.06 14.29
CA LEU A 69 -3.70 -2.21 13.36
C LEU A 69 -2.86 -1.03 12.89
N SER A 70 -2.08 -0.40 13.76
CA SER A 70 -1.15 0.67 13.38
C SER A 70 -0.11 0.19 12.38
N VAL A 71 0.49 -0.98 12.57
CA VAL A 71 1.48 -1.54 11.63
C VAL A 71 0.84 -1.82 10.26
N LEU A 72 -0.37 -2.40 10.22
CA LEU A 72 -1.08 -2.65 8.97
C LEU A 72 -1.42 -1.34 8.25
N LEU A 73 -1.84 -0.32 9.00
CA LEU A 73 -2.16 1.01 8.48
C LEU A 73 -0.93 1.71 7.90
N GLU A 74 0.19 1.70 8.63
CA GLU A 74 1.47 2.23 8.14
C GLU A 74 1.91 1.51 6.86
N GLY A 75 1.74 0.18 6.81
CA GLY A 75 1.98 -0.60 5.60
C GLY A 75 1.12 -0.15 4.41
N MET A 76 -0.17 0.14 4.62
CA MET A 76 -1.05 0.68 3.58
C MET A 76 -0.59 2.07 3.10
N GLN A 77 -0.19 2.94 4.03
CA GLN A 77 0.31 4.28 3.70
C GLN A 77 1.60 4.22 2.88
N GLN A 78 2.55 3.36 3.29
CA GLN A 78 3.80 3.16 2.57
C GLN A 78 3.54 2.57 1.17
N ALA A 79 2.65 1.58 1.05
CA ALA A 79 2.25 1.02 -0.23
C ALA A 79 1.65 2.09 -1.16
N LEU A 80 0.77 2.95 -0.62
CA LEU A 80 0.17 4.06 -1.36
C LEU A 80 1.23 5.07 -1.81
N ALA A 81 2.15 5.46 -0.93
CA ALA A 81 3.24 6.39 -1.26
C ALA A 81 4.17 5.84 -2.35
N LEU A 82 4.37 4.52 -2.38
CA LEU A 82 5.15 3.81 -3.40
C LEU A 82 4.33 3.44 -4.65
N ASN A 83 3.03 3.76 -4.68
CA ASN A 83 2.09 3.38 -5.74
C ASN A 83 2.07 1.86 -6.01
N LYS A 84 2.18 1.06 -4.94
CA LYS A 84 2.17 -0.41 -5.00
C LYS A 84 0.84 -0.96 -4.48
N PRO A 85 0.23 -1.95 -5.16
CA PRO A 85 -0.94 -2.64 -4.64
C PRO A 85 -0.57 -3.46 -3.40
N LEU A 86 -1.30 -3.22 -2.31
CA LEU A 86 -1.28 -4.01 -1.09
C LEU A 86 -2.70 -4.53 -0.80
N SER A 87 -2.83 -5.81 -0.49
CA SER A 87 -4.12 -6.46 -0.24
C SER A 87 -4.06 -7.36 0.98
N PHE A 88 -5.17 -7.43 1.73
CA PHE A 88 -5.30 -8.31 2.88
C PHE A 88 -6.23 -9.49 2.55
N LEU A 89 -5.77 -10.70 2.86
CA LEU A 89 -6.56 -11.94 2.80
C LEU A 89 -6.81 -12.47 4.21
N GLY A 90 -7.89 -13.23 4.39
CA GLY A 90 -8.18 -13.87 5.68
C GLY A 90 -8.60 -12.92 6.82
N MET A 91 -8.66 -11.61 6.58
CA MET A 91 -9.03 -10.61 7.57
C MET A 91 -10.48 -10.77 8.05
N ASP A 92 -10.68 -10.84 9.36
CA ASP A 92 -12.02 -10.90 9.95
C ASP A 92 -12.75 -9.54 9.84
N ARG A 93 -14.07 -9.58 10.04
CA ARG A 93 -14.93 -8.39 9.89
C ARG A 93 -14.61 -7.29 10.90
N THR A 94 -14.28 -7.64 12.14
CA THR A 94 -13.99 -6.67 13.21
C THR A 94 -12.72 -5.90 12.88
N THR A 95 -11.65 -6.63 12.54
CA THR A 95 -10.38 -6.05 12.10
C THR A 95 -10.55 -5.16 10.89
N ARG A 96 -11.32 -5.62 9.88
CA ARG A 96 -11.60 -4.82 8.68
C ARG A 96 -12.29 -3.50 9.00
N VAL A 97 -13.33 -3.53 9.84
CA VAL A 97 -14.06 -2.31 10.22
C VAL A 97 -13.16 -1.35 10.98
N ALA A 98 -12.31 -1.85 11.89
CA ALA A 98 -11.37 -1.02 12.63
C ALA A 98 -10.33 -0.36 11.70
N LEU A 99 -9.77 -1.13 10.75
CA LEU A 99 -8.79 -0.63 9.80
C LEU A 99 -9.40 0.41 8.83
N ASP A 100 -10.62 0.15 8.32
CA ASP A 100 -11.35 1.10 7.46
C ASP A 100 -11.64 2.42 8.20
N GLN A 101 -11.99 2.36 9.49
CA GLN A 101 -12.22 3.56 10.31
C GLN A 101 -10.94 4.37 10.52
N LEU A 102 -9.83 3.71 10.84
CA LEU A 102 -8.53 4.38 11.02
C LEU A 102 -8.05 5.02 9.71
N TRP A 103 -8.23 4.32 8.59
CA TRP A 103 -7.89 4.84 7.27
C TRP A 103 -8.70 6.09 6.91
N GLU A 104 -10.01 6.08 7.17
CA GLU A 104 -10.85 7.25 6.90
C GLU A 104 -10.48 8.44 7.78
N GLN A 105 -10.26 8.22 9.07
CA GLN A 105 -9.85 9.27 10.00
C GLN A 105 -8.53 9.94 9.57
N GLN A 106 -7.55 9.16 9.13
CA GLN A 106 -6.30 9.73 8.63
C GLN A 106 -6.49 10.56 7.37
N ARG A 107 -7.28 10.07 6.40
CA ARG A 107 -7.53 10.84 5.16
C ARG A 107 -8.28 12.13 5.41
N GLU A 108 -9.23 12.13 6.35
CA GLU A 108 -9.93 13.35 6.76
C GLU A 108 -8.94 14.35 7.37
N GLN A 109 -8.01 13.90 8.23
CA GLN A 109 -6.97 14.76 8.80
C GLN A 109 -6.02 15.31 7.73
N GLU A 110 -5.57 14.49 6.78
CA GLU A 110 -4.72 14.92 5.68
C GLU A 110 -5.44 15.93 4.76
N HIS A 111 -6.73 15.73 4.50
CA HIS A 111 -7.54 16.66 3.72
C HIS A 111 -7.65 18.02 4.41
N LEU A 112 -7.96 18.03 5.71
CA LEU A 112 -8.03 19.26 6.50
C LEU A 112 -6.71 20.02 6.50
N MET A 113 -5.59 19.31 6.67
CA MET A 113 -4.24 19.92 6.63
C MET A 113 -3.89 20.47 5.25
N ARG A 114 -4.33 19.82 4.16
CA ARG A 114 -4.06 20.27 2.79
C ARG A 114 -4.81 21.54 2.42
N ASP A 115 -6.04 21.68 2.88
CA ASP A 115 -6.86 22.87 2.65
C ASP A 115 -6.31 24.12 3.38
N GLU A 116 -5.56 23.92 4.47
CA GLU A 116 -4.90 25.00 5.20
C GLU A 116 -3.62 25.54 4.53
N VAL A 117 -3.08 24.88 3.48
CA VAL A 117 -1.82 25.29 2.82
C VAL A 117 -1.99 26.49 1.88
N PHE A 118 -3.21 26.80 1.44
CA PHE A 118 -3.49 28.08 0.78
C PHE A 118 -3.77 29.15 1.85
N THR A 119 -2.70 29.66 2.46
CA THR A 119 -2.86 30.70 3.47
C THR A 119 -3.44 31.97 2.84
N ALA A 120 -4.29 32.67 3.60
CA ALA A 120 -4.88 33.95 3.18
C ALA A 120 -3.80 35.00 2.83
N GLU A 121 -2.58 34.87 3.34
CA GLU A 121 -1.46 35.73 2.94
C GLU A 121 -0.98 35.46 1.51
N PHE A 122 -0.96 34.20 1.05
CA PHE A 122 -0.61 33.86 -0.33
C PHE A 122 -1.66 34.37 -1.33
N GLU A 123 -2.95 34.26 -0.98
CA GLU A 123 -4.02 34.86 -1.79
C GLU A 123 -3.94 36.39 -1.81
N SER A 124 -3.64 37.02 -0.67
CA SER A 124 -3.44 38.46 -0.57
C SER A 124 -2.22 38.93 -1.38
N PHE A 125 -1.15 38.14 -1.43
CA PHE A 125 0.01 38.38 -2.28
C PHE A 125 -0.34 38.34 -3.77
N LEU A 126 -1.09 37.32 -4.22
CA LEU A 126 -1.56 37.23 -5.60
C LEU A 126 -2.53 38.36 -5.98
N ALA A 127 -3.39 38.77 -5.05
CA ALA A 127 -4.29 39.91 -5.22
C ALA A 127 -3.54 41.24 -5.30
N GLY A 128 -2.48 41.41 -4.49
CA GLY A 128 -1.60 42.59 -4.50
C GLY A 128 -0.74 42.71 -5.77
N CYS A 129 -0.27 41.59 -6.33
CA CYS A 129 0.49 41.58 -7.59
C CYS A 129 -0.32 42.04 -8.82
N ARG A 130 -1.67 42.00 -8.76
CA ARG A 130 -2.54 42.41 -9.88
C ARG A 130 -2.64 43.92 -10.08
N LEU A 131 -2.09 44.74 -9.18
CA LEU A 131 -2.21 46.21 -9.22
C LEU A 131 -0.97 46.95 -9.79
N SER A 132 0.03 46.24 -10.32
CA SER A 132 1.27 46.87 -10.86
C SER A 132 1.35 46.98 -12.39
N TYR A 133 0.25 46.80 -13.13
CA TYR A 133 0.27 46.81 -14.62
C TYR A 133 -0.59 47.92 -15.27
N SER A 134 -0.79 49.05 -14.61
CA SER A 134 -1.50 50.20 -15.18
C SER A 134 -0.78 51.54 -15.08
N ALA A 135 0.51 51.58 -14.70
CA ALA A 135 1.26 52.83 -14.55
C ALA A 135 2.31 53.09 -15.65
N ILE A 136 2.15 52.55 -16.87
CA ILE A 136 3.04 52.88 -18.00
C ILE A 136 2.22 53.01 -19.29
N LEU A 137 1.21 53.88 -19.38
CA LEU A 137 0.63 54.32 -20.67
C LEU A 137 -0.19 55.62 -20.55
N GLU A 138 0.26 56.62 -19.79
CA GLU A 138 -0.24 58.00 -19.99
C GLU A 138 0.94 58.99 -19.95
N SER A 139 1.43 59.31 -21.15
CA SER A 139 2.25 60.49 -21.47
C SER A 139 1.50 61.31 -22.51
#